data_AF-A0AAE3FXD5-F1
#
_entry.id   AF-A0AAE3FXD5-F1
#
_cell.length_a   1.000
_cell.length_b   1.000
_cell.length_c   1.000
_cell.angle_alpha   90.00
_cell.angle_beta   90.00
_cell.angle_gamma   90.00
#
_symmetry.space_group_name_H-M   'P 1'
#
loop_
_entity.id
_entity.type
_entity.pdbx_description
1 polymer ?
#
loop_
_entity_poly.entity_id
_entity_poly.type
_entity_poly.pdbx_seq_one_letter_code
_entity_poly.pdbx_strand_id
1 'polypeptide(L)'
;MDLDSARDDLVVAAAAGVSTVLLTVVLRFVFDASTNALIQLSPLYVYFIYLFFGDAIPGELFSKPLPWVGITLSTAIGAVALTVF
;
A
#
# COMPACT_ATOMS: atom_id res chain seq x y z
N MET A 1 18.41 12.43 -13.07
CA MET A 1 17.69 11.41 -12.29
C MET A 1 18.57 11.06 -11.13
N ASP A 2 18.06 11.27 -9.92
CA ASP A 2 18.75 10.84 -8.72
C ASP A 2 18.40 9.37 -8.49
N LEU A 3 19.40 8.50 -8.43
CA LEU A 3 19.19 7.05 -8.29
C LEU A 3 18.62 6.71 -6.91
N ASP A 4 18.88 7.54 -5.91
CA ASP A 4 18.41 7.33 -4.54
C ASP A 4 16.88 7.52 -4.46
N SER A 5 16.35 8.58 -5.08
CA SER A 5 14.90 8.80 -5.17
C SER A 5 14.19 7.68 -5.95
N ALA A 6 14.77 7.23 -7.07
CA ALA A 6 14.21 6.12 -7.84
C ALA A 6 14.17 4.80 -7.05
N ARG A 7 15.14 4.59 -6.17
CA ARG A 7 15.20 3.40 -5.30
C ARG A 7 14.12 3.45 -4.22
N ASP A 8 13.91 4.60 -3.61
CA ASP A 8 12.88 4.80 -2.59
C ASP A 8 11.47 4.59 -3.17
N ASP A 9 11.21 5.14 -4.36
CA ASP A 9 9.97 4.92 -5.10
C ASP A 9 9.73 3.43 -5.40
N LEU A 10 10.78 2.72 -5.84
CA LEU A 10 10.71 1.30 -6.14
C LEU A 10 10.35 0.47 -4.90
N VAL A 11 10.86 0.83 -3.72
CA VAL A 11 10.54 0.15 -2.46
C VAL A 11 9.07 0.32 -2.10
N VAL A 12 8.53 1.54 -2.19
CA VAL A 12 7.12 1.79 -1.88
C VAL A 12 6.21 1.11 -2.92
N ALA A 13 6.59 1.16 -4.20
CA ALA A 13 5.88 0.48 -5.28
C ALA A 13 5.84 -1.04 -5.07
N ALA A 14 6.99 -1.64 -4.73
CA ALA A 14 7.08 -3.07 -4.46
C ALA A 14 6.23 -3.47 -3.24
N ALA A 15 6.26 -2.67 -2.17
CA ALA A 15 5.43 -2.91 -0.99
C ALA A 15 3.93 -2.88 -1.33
N ALA A 16 3.48 -1.90 -2.12
CA ALA A 16 2.09 -1.80 -2.56
C ALA A 16 1.68 -2.96 -3.47
N GLY A 17 2.49 -3.28 -4.46
CA GLY A 17 2.23 -4.40 -5.38
C GLY A 17 2.14 -5.74 -4.65
N VAL A 18 3.13 -6.05 -3.81
CA VAL A 18 3.15 -7.30 -3.01
C VAL A 18 1.97 -7.36 -2.04
N SER A 19 1.66 -6.25 -1.37
CA SER A 19 0.54 -6.19 -0.42
C SER A 19 -0.81 -6.38 -1.11
N THR A 20 -1.01 -5.81 -2.29
CA THR A 20 -2.23 -6.03 -3.09
C THR A 20 -2.38 -7.49 -3.49
N VAL A 21 -1.31 -8.12 -4.01
CA VAL A 21 -1.36 -9.53 -4.40
C VAL A 21 -1.66 -10.42 -3.19
N LEU A 22 -0.96 -10.21 -2.08
CA LEU A 22 -1.18 -10.96 -0.84
C LEU A 22 -2.59 -10.76 -0.29
N LEU A 23 -3.10 -9.52 -0.29
CA LEU A 23 -4.45 -9.21 0.16
C LEU A 23 -5.49 -10.00 -0.65
N THR A 24 -5.39 -9.97 -1.98
CA THR A 24 -6.31 -10.72 -2.85
C THR A 24 -6.20 -12.23 -2.61
N VAL A 25 -4.99 -12.77 -2.47
CA VAL A 25 -4.78 -14.19 -2.20
C VAL A 25 -5.39 -14.58 -0.85
N VAL A 26 -5.12 -13.82 0.21
CA VAL A 26 -5.64 -14.09 1.55
C VAL A 26 -7.17 -14.03 1.57
N LEU A 27 -7.76 -12.96 1.06
CA LEU A 27 -9.21 -12.82 1.04
C LEU A 27 -9.89 -13.93 0.25
N ARG A 28 -9.33 -14.30 -0.91
CA ARG A 28 -9.96 -15.29 -1.79
C ARG A 28 -9.74 -16.73 -1.33
N PHE A 29 -8.53 -17.09 -0.91
CA PHE A 29 -8.19 -18.49 -0.63
C PHE A 29 -8.25 -18.87 0.84
N VAL A 30 -8.09 -17.91 1.76
CA VAL A 30 -8.15 -18.19 3.21
C VAL A 30 -9.56 -17.95 3.74
N PHE A 31 -10.22 -16.88 3.28
CA PHE A 31 -11.52 -16.46 3.82
C PHE A 31 -12.71 -16.70 2.88
N ASP A 32 -12.47 -17.17 1.64
CA ASP A 32 -13.48 -17.32 0.57
C ASP A 32 -14.37 -16.06 0.38
N ALA A 33 -13.81 -14.90 0.67
CA ALA A 33 -14.55 -13.64 0.65
C ALA A 33 -14.67 -13.12 -0.79
N SER A 34 -15.89 -12.85 -1.24
CA SER A 34 -16.12 -12.13 -2.50
C SER A 34 -16.00 -10.62 -2.26
N THR A 35 -14.80 -10.07 -2.48
CA THR A 35 -14.55 -8.63 -2.28
C THR A 35 -14.63 -7.83 -3.56
N ASN A 36 -15.09 -6.58 -3.42
CA ASN A 36 -15.07 -5.60 -4.50
C ASN A 36 -13.62 -5.23 -4.84
N ALA A 37 -13.34 -4.97 -6.12
CA ALA A 37 -12.05 -4.53 -6.63
C ALA A 37 -11.48 -3.33 -5.87
N LEU A 38 -12.34 -2.44 -5.36
CA LEU A 38 -11.91 -1.29 -4.56
C LEU A 38 -11.17 -1.68 -3.27
N ILE A 39 -11.58 -2.76 -2.61
CA ILE A 39 -10.92 -3.24 -1.39
C ILE A 39 -9.57 -3.87 -1.73
N GLN A 40 -9.52 -4.66 -2.80
CA GLN A 40 -8.29 -5.32 -3.26
C GLN A 40 -7.22 -4.32 -3.72
N LEU A 41 -7.65 -3.22 -4.34
CA LEU A 41 -6.77 -2.15 -4.82
C LEU A 41 -6.40 -1.12 -3.73
N SER A 42 -6.90 -1.26 -2.51
CA SER A 42 -6.63 -0.30 -1.44
C SER A 42 -5.14 -0.09 -1.14
N PRO A 43 -4.24 -1.10 -1.16
CA PRO A 43 -2.81 -0.87 -0.94
C PRO A 43 -2.16 -0.09 -2.09
N LEU A 44 -2.63 -0.28 -3.33
CA LEU A 44 -2.20 0.49 -4.50
C LEU A 44 -2.59 1.97 -4.39
N TYR A 45 -3.74 2.26 -3.78
CA TYR A 45 -4.19 3.63 -3.57
C TYR A 45 -3.21 4.41 -2.67
N VAL A 46 -2.62 3.75 -1.66
CA VAL A 46 -1.58 4.34 -0.81
C VAL A 46 -0.35 4.76 -1.63
N TYR A 47 0.06 3.94 -2.60
CA TYR A 47 1.16 4.29 -3.50
C TYR A 47 0.85 5.49 -4.39
N PHE A 48 -0.39 5.62 -4.88
CA PHE A 48 -0.77 6.84 -5.60
C PHE A 48 -0.73 8.07 -4.70
N ILE A 49 -1.17 7.97 -3.45
CA ILE A 49 -1.06 9.07 -2.49
C ILE A 49 0.41 9.43 -2.25
N TYR A 50 1.29 8.44 -2.11
CA TYR A 50 2.73 8.66 -2.02
C TYR A 50 3.26 9.46 -3.22
N LEU A 51 2.95 9.04 -4.45
CA LEU A 51 3.45 9.70 -5.66
C LEU A 51 2.96 11.14 -5.82
N PHE A 52 1.70 11.42 -5.48
CA PHE A 52 1.10 12.74 -5.72
C PHE A 52 1.24 13.70 -4.55
N PHE A 53 1.31 13.19 -3.33
CA PHE A 53 1.24 14.00 -2.12
C PHE A 53 2.41 13.80 -1.16
N GLY A 54 3.30 12.82 -1.38
CA GLY A 54 4.46 12.57 -0.51
C GLY A 54 5.30 13.83 -0.27
N ASP A 55 5.61 14.55 -1.34
CA ASP A 55 6.40 15.79 -1.28
C ASP A 55 5.57 17.03 -0.87
N ALA A 56 4.24 16.96 -0.97
CA ALA A 56 3.35 18.05 -0.65
C ALA A 56 2.99 18.11 0.85
N ILE A 57 3.20 17.01 1.59
CA ILE A 57 2.86 16.92 3.01
C ILE A 57 4.00 17.52 3.85
N PRO A 58 3.74 18.56 4.66
CA PRO A 58 4.77 19.14 5.52
C PRO A 58 5.23 18.15 6.60
N GLY A 59 6.53 17.89 6.67
CA GLY A 59 7.17 17.14 7.75
C GLY A 59 8.09 16.01 7.27
N GLU A 60 9.25 15.87 7.91
CA GLU A 60 10.29 14.88 7.56
C GLU A 60 9.81 13.41 7.62
N LEU A 61 8.67 13.16 8.27
CA LEU A 61 8.13 11.82 8.39
C LEU A 61 7.67 11.29 7.04
N PHE A 62 6.96 12.09 6.24
CA PHE A 62 6.39 11.64 4.95
C PHE A 62 7.37 11.76 3.79
N SER A 63 8.52 12.42 4.02
CA SER A 63 9.62 12.51 3.07
C SER A 63 10.44 11.21 2.98
N LYS A 64 10.21 10.23 3.86
CA LYS A 64 10.93 8.96 3.91
C LYS A 64 10.05 7.82 3.41
N PRO A 65 10.60 6.80 2.73
CA PRO A 65 9.82 5.69 2.17
C PRO A 65 9.22 4.76 3.24
N LEU A 66 9.90 4.60 4.39
CA LEU A 66 9.53 3.63 5.42
C LEU A 66 8.10 3.81 5.98
N PRO A 67 7.65 5.02 6.37
CA PRO A 67 6.27 5.20 6.82
C PRO A 67 5.22 4.88 5.76
N TRP A 68 5.49 5.11 4.47
CA TRP A 68 4.57 4.73 3.39
C TRP A 68 4.42 3.23 3.24
N VAL A 69 5.52 2.48 3.41
CA VAL A 69 5.46 1.01 3.49
C VAL A 69 4.60 0.56 4.68
N GLY A 70 4.79 1.19 5.85
CA GLY A 70 3.99 0.92 7.04
C GLY A 70 2.50 1.17 6.82
N ILE A 71 2.13 2.33 6.25
CA ILE A 71 0.74 2.68 5.92
C ILE A 71 0.16 1.66 4.94
N THR A 72 0.90 1.29 3.90
CA THR A 72 0.47 0.31 2.90
C THR A 72 0.13 -1.04 3.52
N LEU A 73 1.00 -1.54 4.41
CA LEU A 73 0.77 -2.78 5.14
C LEU A 73 -0.43 -2.66 6.10
N SER A 74 -0.54 -1.55 6.83
CA SER A 74 -1.69 -1.28 7.70
C SER A 74 -3.00 -1.22 6.92
N THR A 75 -3.00 -0.64 5.72
CA THR A 75 -4.17 -0.62 4.83
C THR A 75 -4.57 -2.04 4.40
N ALA A 76 -3.61 -2.88 4.02
CA ALA A 76 -3.89 -4.27 3.66
C ALA A 76 -4.49 -5.05 4.85
N ILE A 77 -3.92 -4.90 6.06
CA ILE A 77 -4.46 -5.54 7.28
C ILE A 77 -5.86 -5.01 7.60
N GLY A 78 -6.07 -3.70 7.51
CA GLY A 78 -7.39 -3.08 7.72
C GLY A 78 -8.43 -3.57 6.71
N ALA A 79 -8.04 -3.77 5.45
CA ALA A 79 -8.93 -4.30 4.41
C ALA A 79 -9.34 -5.75 4.71
N VAL A 80 -8.42 -6.59 5.21
CA VAL A 80 -8.77 -7.93 5.70
C VAL A 80 -9.75 -7.82 6.86
N ALA A 81 -9.45 -6.98 7.86
CA ALA A 81 -10.28 -6.85 9.04
C ALA A 81 -11.71 -6.39 8.71
N LEU A 82 -11.87 -5.38 7.86
CA LEU A 82 -13.16 -4.85 7.42
C LEU A 82 -14.01 -5.85 6.62
N THR A 83 -13.35 -6.81 5.98
CA THR A 83 -14.06 -7.81 5.15
C THR A 83 -14.48 -9.03 5.97
N VAL A 84 -13.65 -9.41 6.94
CA VAL A 84 -13.78 -10.68 7.67
C VAL A 84 -14.54 -10.53 8.99
N PHE A 85 -14.44 -9.37 9.66
CA PHE A 85 -15.12 -9.08 10.93
C PHE A 85 -16.33 -8.18 10.72
#